data_AF-A0A2E4RGR4-F1
#
_entry.id   AF-A0A2E4RGR4-F1
#
_cell.length_a   1.000
_cell.length_b   1.000
_cell.length_c   1.000
_cell.angle_alpha   90.00
_cell.angle_beta   90.00
_cell.angle_gamma   90.00
#
_symmetry.space_group_name_H-M   'P 1'
#
loop_
_entity.id
_entity.type
_entity.pdbx_description
1 polymer ?
#
loop_
_entity_poly.entity_id
_entity_poly.type
_entity_poly.pdbx_seq_one_letter_code
_entity_poly.pdbx_strand_id
1 'polypeptide(L)'
;MTSRNTPTRLTSMIYRVRNMRLTLVMRIESNKSNRLLGLKQMLSDKSLELISNEVGLAGGKKDFKTPWMYKFLLFVLPVPFRAMTNIHYYGLEKIPKDSPAIFVANHTSHVDPFLKIVAAKRPVHYLAKKEHFESHATKVLMQSTGQISTARENGSRDALEKAVDVLESGCSMGIFPEGTRSRKTHAPFLQTGKTGAARLAAKFPKIPIVPISINGARDFMKPGSLMIKPWKRIDVYIGDSVTFSEWLSDTEGGNYSDQEVEVIISKDENEKREEMKQIYRKFTDQIIETLRLNGAP
;
A
#
# COMPACT_ATOMS: atom_id res chain seq x y z
N MET A 1 -8.10 -61.54 12.51
CA MET A 1 -8.80 -60.24 12.47
C MET A 1 -7.99 -59.23 13.28
N THR A 2 -7.22 -58.37 12.62
CA THR A 2 -6.66 -57.15 13.21
C THR A 2 -6.78 -56.04 12.16
N SER A 3 -7.56 -55.02 12.53
CA SER A 3 -8.02 -53.93 11.67
C SER A 3 -6.88 -52.99 11.27
N ARG A 4 -6.83 -52.66 9.97
CA ARG A 4 -5.91 -51.67 9.38
C ARG A 4 -6.39 -50.26 9.71
N ASN A 5 -5.54 -49.47 10.37
CA ASN A 5 -5.74 -48.03 10.54
C ASN A 5 -5.61 -47.30 9.19
N THR A 6 -6.71 -46.76 8.69
CA THR A 6 -6.73 -45.78 7.61
C THR A 6 -6.47 -44.37 8.17
N PRO A 7 -5.62 -43.54 7.55
CA PRO A 7 -5.45 -42.15 7.97
C PRO A 7 -6.72 -41.33 7.70
N THR A 8 -7.17 -40.60 8.72
CA THR A 8 -8.34 -39.72 8.73
C THR A 8 -8.20 -38.55 7.74
N ARG A 9 -9.32 -38.15 7.11
CA ARG A 9 -9.47 -37.06 6.12
C ARG A 9 -8.89 -35.68 6.51
N LEU A 10 -8.45 -35.46 7.75
CA LEU A 10 -7.84 -34.19 8.19
C LEU A 10 -6.36 -34.07 7.79
N THR A 11 -5.59 -35.16 7.76
CA THR A 11 -4.17 -35.12 7.39
C THR A 11 -3.96 -34.83 5.90
N SER A 12 -4.90 -35.22 5.03
CA SER A 12 -4.88 -34.87 3.61
C SER A 12 -5.19 -33.39 3.32
N MET A 13 -5.96 -32.73 4.19
CA MET A 13 -6.34 -31.33 4.01
C MET A 13 -5.22 -30.36 4.44
N ILE A 14 -4.47 -30.72 5.49
CA ILE A 14 -3.27 -29.99 5.93
C ILE A 14 -2.13 -30.12 4.91
N TYR A 15 -1.97 -31.30 4.28
CA TYR A 15 -1.02 -31.47 3.17
C TYR A 15 -1.41 -30.68 1.91
N ARG A 16 -2.70 -30.56 1.60
CA ARG A 16 -3.19 -29.81 0.42
C ARG A 16 -2.98 -28.29 0.56
N VAL A 17 -3.17 -27.74 1.76
CA VAL A 17 -2.92 -26.31 2.04
C VAL A 17 -1.42 -25.99 2.09
N ARG A 18 -0.58 -26.93 2.57
CA ARG A 18 0.88 -26.77 2.61
C ARG A 18 1.51 -26.86 1.20
N ASN A 19 0.96 -27.70 0.31
CA ASN A 19 1.37 -27.75 -1.09
C ASN A 19 0.94 -26.51 -1.89
N MET A 20 -0.19 -25.89 -1.58
CA MET A 20 -0.63 -24.64 -2.22
C MET A 20 0.27 -23.44 -1.85
N ARG A 21 0.85 -23.44 -0.64
CA ARG A 21 1.91 -22.49 -0.24
C ARG A 21 3.21 -22.70 -1.02
N LEU A 22 3.59 -23.94 -1.30
CA LEU A 22 4.78 -24.28 -2.10
C LEU A 22 4.62 -23.85 -3.57
N THR A 23 3.43 -24.00 -4.16
CA THR A 23 3.17 -23.58 -5.55
C THR A 23 3.27 -22.06 -5.72
N LEU A 24 2.88 -21.26 -4.72
CA LEU A 24 2.95 -19.78 -4.81
C LEU A 24 4.34 -19.24 -4.47
N VAL A 25 5.05 -19.85 -3.52
CA VAL A 25 6.42 -19.46 -3.15
C VAL A 25 7.41 -19.81 -4.27
N MET A 26 7.25 -20.96 -4.94
CA MET A 26 8.00 -21.26 -6.18
C MET A 26 7.60 -20.35 -7.35
N ARG A 27 6.39 -19.76 -7.36
CA ARG A 27 5.94 -18.80 -8.39
C ARG A 27 6.61 -17.43 -8.26
N ILE A 28 7.08 -17.04 -7.07
CA ILE A 28 7.85 -15.80 -6.85
C ILE A 28 9.33 -15.98 -7.24
N GLU A 29 9.92 -17.15 -7.00
CA GLU A 29 11.28 -17.47 -7.50
C GLU A 29 11.30 -17.65 -9.03
N SER A 30 10.25 -18.27 -9.61
CA SER A 30 10.04 -18.27 -11.06
C SER A 30 9.94 -16.85 -11.63
N ASN A 31 9.35 -15.91 -10.89
CA ASN A 31 9.26 -14.50 -11.30
C ASN A 31 10.63 -13.79 -11.28
N LYS A 32 11.58 -14.22 -10.44
CA LYS A 32 12.99 -13.76 -10.49
C LYS A 32 13.77 -14.37 -11.64
N SER A 33 13.54 -15.65 -11.94
CA SER A 33 14.19 -16.32 -13.08
C SER A 33 13.65 -15.81 -14.43
N ASN A 34 12.36 -15.50 -14.53
CA ASN A 34 11.75 -14.87 -15.72
C ASN A 34 12.17 -13.41 -15.90
N ARG A 35 12.44 -12.66 -14.82
CA ARG A 35 13.04 -11.31 -14.89
C ARG A 35 14.42 -11.29 -15.56
N LEU A 36 15.14 -12.41 -15.56
CA LEU A 36 16.51 -12.51 -16.10
C LEU A 36 16.56 -13.14 -17.50
N LEU A 37 15.47 -13.74 -18.01
CA LEU A 37 15.52 -14.61 -19.19
C LEU A 37 14.49 -14.35 -20.32
N GLY A 38 13.65 -13.31 -20.28
CA GLY A 38 12.78 -13.07 -21.44
C GLY A 38 11.95 -11.80 -21.40
N LEU A 39 12.23 -10.92 -22.38
CA LEU A 39 11.38 -9.89 -22.97
C LEU A 39 9.92 -9.87 -22.45
N LYS A 40 9.69 -9.22 -21.31
CA LYS A 40 8.35 -8.74 -20.98
C LYS A 40 8.17 -7.45 -21.77
N GLN A 41 7.20 -7.42 -22.69
CA GLN A 41 6.90 -6.22 -23.46
C GLN A 41 6.32 -5.19 -22.49
N MET A 42 7.18 -4.33 -21.96
CA MET A 42 6.76 -3.19 -21.16
C MET A 42 6.04 -2.21 -22.07
N LEU A 43 5.00 -1.56 -21.54
CA LEU A 43 4.35 -0.46 -22.24
C LEU A 43 5.35 0.65 -22.53
N SER A 44 5.21 1.25 -23.70
CA SER A 44 6.01 2.40 -24.12
C SER A 44 5.79 3.60 -23.19
N ASP A 45 6.81 4.45 -23.09
CA ASP A 45 6.72 5.69 -22.30
C ASP A 45 5.57 6.59 -22.78
N LYS A 46 5.26 6.57 -24.08
CA LYS A 46 4.11 7.26 -24.69
C LYS A 46 2.80 6.79 -24.08
N SER A 47 2.55 5.48 -24.02
CA SER A 47 1.34 4.91 -23.44
C SER A 47 1.19 5.23 -21.96
N LEU A 48 2.31 5.17 -21.22
CA LEU A 48 2.33 5.53 -19.79
C LEU A 48 2.02 7.01 -19.55
N GLU A 49 2.51 7.90 -20.43
CA GLU A 49 2.21 9.32 -20.39
C GLU A 49 0.73 9.61 -20.70
N LEU A 50 0.16 8.95 -21.71
CA LEU A 50 -1.28 9.05 -22.03
C LEU A 50 -2.14 8.67 -20.82
N ILE A 51 -1.86 7.54 -20.18
CA ILE A 51 -2.56 7.09 -18.97
C ILE A 51 -2.38 8.08 -17.83
N SER A 52 -1.15 8.56 -17.59
CA SER A 52 -0.86 9.54 -16.53
C SER A 52 -1.64 10.85 -16.71
N ASN A 53 -1.75 11.32 -17.96
CA ASN A 53 -2.48 12.53 -18.30
C ASN A 53 -3.99 12.34 -18.13
N GLU A 54 -4.51 11.18 -18.51
CA GLU A 54 -5.94 10.84 -18.41
C GLU A 54 -6.44 10.76 -16.95
N VAL A 55 -5.58 10.50 -15.98
CA VAL A 55 -5.97 10.45 -14.55
C VAL A 55 -6.60 11.77 -14.07
N GLY A 56 -6.25 12.89 -14.71
CA GLY A 56 -6.82 14.21 -14.46
C GLY A 56 -6.52 14.78 -13.06
N LEU A 57 -5.48 14.26 -12.39
CA LEU A 57 -4.96 14.83 -11.16
C LEU A 57 -3.82 15.80 -11.50
N ALA A 58 -4.02 17.07 -11.19
CA ALA A 58 -2.99 18.10 -11.35
C ALA A 58 -2.41 18.44 -9.96
N GLY A 59 -1.09 18.50 -9.85
CA GLY A 59 -0.43 19.05 -8.66
C GLY A 59 -0.74 20.54 -8.52
N GLY A 60 -0.87 21.01 -7.28
CA GLY A 60 -1.07 22.41 -6.93
C GLY A 60 0.20 23.27 -7.01
N LYS A 61 1.27 22.79 -7.65
CA LYS A 61 2.56 23.48 -7.87
C LYS A 61 3.22 23.98 -6.57
N LYS A 62 3.10 23.23 -5.48
CA LYS A 62 3.81 23.57 -4.23
C LYS A 62 5.00 22.66 -4.03
N ASP A 63 6.18 23.26 -3.92
CA ASP A 63 7.38 22.56 -3.45
C ASP A 63 7.12 21.97 -2.05
N PHE A 64 6.91 20.67 -1.99
CA PHE A 64 6.77 19.96 -0.73
C PHE A 64 8.15 19.55 -0.22
N LYS A 65 8.43 19.85 1.05
CA LYS A 65 9.70 19.47 1.68
C LYS A 65 9.45 18.73 2.97
N THR A 66 10.14 17.62 3.16
CA THR A 66 10.16 16.93 4.45
C THR A 66 10.78 17.87 5.51
N PRO A 67 10.07 18.13 6.63
CA PRO A 67 10.64 18.89 7.74
C PRO A 67 11.88 18.21 8.32
N TRP A 68 12.90 19.00 8.67
CA TRP A 68 14.12 18.46 9.29
C TRP A 68 13.82 17.73 10.60
N MET A 69 12.82 18.22 11.36
CA MET A 69 12.35 17.59 12.60
C MET A 69 11.87 16.16 12.36
N TYR A 70 11.26 15.86 11.21
CA TYR A 70 10.84 14.51 10.89
C TYR A 70 12.07 13.58 10.76
N LYS A 71 13.13 14.02 10.07
CA LYS A 71 14.36 13.24 9.95
C LYS A 71 15.00 12.98 11.33
N PHE A 72 14.97 13.97 12.22
CA PHE A 72 15.40 13.78 13.61
C PHE A 72 14.54 12.76 14.37
N LEU A 73 13.21 12.87 14.28
CA LEU A 73 12.28 11.92 14.91
C LEU A 73 12.45 10.49 14.37
N LEU A 74 12.74 10.33 13.08
CA LEU A 74 13.05 9.02 12.48
C LEU A 74 14.30 8.37 13.06
N PHE A 75 15.27 9.17 13.50
CA PHE A 75 16.48 8.67 14.12
C PHE A 75 16.23 8.26 15.58
N VAL A 76 15.47 9.06 16.33
CA VAL A 76 15.30 8.88 17.78
C VAL A 76 14.17 7.91 18.15
N LEU A 77 13.00 8.00 17.51
CA LEU A 77 11.79 7.28 17.91
C LEU A 77 11.83 5.74 17.75
N PRO A 78 12.56 5.14 16.77
CA PRO A 78 12.55 3.68 16.61
C PRO A 78 13.08 2.91 17.82
N VAL A 79 14.01 3.48 18.59
CA VAL A 79 14.62 2.83 19.77
C VAL A 79 13.59 2.63 20.90
N PRO A 80 12.97 3.68 21.47
CA PRO A 80 11.96 3.51 22.51
C PRO A 80 10.73 2.75 21.99
N PHE A 81 10.38 2.91 20.71
CA PHE A 81 9.28 2.18 20.10
C PHE A 81 9.53 0.68 20.07
N ARG A 82 10.72 0.23 19.66
CA ARG A 82 11.12 -1.19 19.71
C ARG A 82 11.19 -1.71 21.15
N ALA A 83 11.63 -0.89 22.11
CA ALA A 83 11.69 -1.32 23.51
C ALA A 83 10.28 -1.57 24.11
N MET A 84 9.24 -0.88 23.62
CA MET A 84 7.87 -1.03 24.12
C MET A 84 7.03 -2.06 23.34
N THR A 85 7.50 -2.48 22.16
CA THR A 85 6.74 -3.34 21.24
C THR A 85 7.44 -4.67 21.01
N ASN A 86 6.67 -5.76 20.87
CA ASN A 86 7.20 -7.03 20.38
C ASN A 86 7.00 -7.11 18.85
N ILE A 87 7.70 -6.23 18.13
CA ILE A 87 7.51 -6.04 16.69
C ILE A 87 8.48 -6.85 15.85
N HIS A 88 7.95 -7.56 14.86
CA HIS A 88 8.72 -8.33 13.88
C HIS A 88 8.47 -7.80 12.48
N TYR A 89 9.55 -7.44 11.79
CA TYR A 89 9.51 -6.99 10.40
C TYR A 89 10.02 -8.09 9.49
N TYR A 90 9.32 -8.33 8.39
CA TYR A 90 9.68 -9.30 7.35
C TYR A 90 9.68 -8.60 5.99
N GLY A 91 10.70 -8.81 5.17
CA GLY A 91 10.75 -8.23 3.82
C GLY A 91 11.27 -6.79 3.74
N LEU A 92 12.00 -6.30 4.75
CA LEU A 92 12.54 -4.93 4.75
C LEU A 92 13.45 -4.64 3.54
N GLU A 93 14.14 -5.67 3.05
CA GLU A 93 14.98 -5.62 1.86
C GLU A 93 14.21 -5.31 0.56
N LYS A 94 12.89 -5.49 0.56
CA LYS A 94 12.01 -5.23 -0.60
C LYS A 94 11.64 -3.75 -0.76
N ILE A 95 12.01 -2.90 0.20
CA ILE A 95 11.69 -1.47 0.16
C ILE A 95 12.68 -0.75 -0.79
N PRO A 96 12.22 -0.10 -1.87
CA PRO A 96 13.10 0.55 -2.85
C PRO A 96 13.88 1.71 -2.24
N LYS A 97 15.22 1.68 -2.17
CA LYS A 97 16.02 2.62 -1.34
C LYS A 97 16.09 4.05 -1.89
N ASP A 98 16.24 4.20 -3.19
CA ASP A 98 16.68 5.45 -3.83
C ASP A 98 15.58 6.15 -4.64
N SER A 99 14.32 5.75 -4.46
CA SER A 99 13.18 6.33 -5.15
C SER A 99 12.01 6.61 -4.19
N PRO A 100 11.13 7.58 -4.52
CA PRO A 100 9.85 7.71 -3.85
C PRO A 100 9.04 6.43 -4.04
N ALA A 101 8.12 6.19 -3.12
CA ALA A 101 7.29 4.99 -3.11
C ALA A 101 5.93 5.33 -2.48
N ILE A 102 4.91 4.60 -2.91
CA ILE A 102 3.57 4.67 -2.35
C ILE A 102 3.37 3.42 -1.47
N PHE A 103 3.45 3.61 -0.16
CA PHE A 103 3.27 2.53 0.82
C PHE A 103 1.78 2.33 1.08
N VAL A 104 1.24 1.17 0.70
CA VAL A 104 -0.16 0.79 0.96
C VAL A 104 -0.22 -0.21 2.11
N ALA A 105 -1.15 -0.02 3.05
CA ALA A 105 -1.28 -0.94 4.19
C ALA A 105 -2.73 -1.04 4.68
N ASN A 106 -3.06 -2.13 5.37
CA ASN A 106 -4.32 -2.23 6.10
C ASN A 106 -4.33 -1.28 7.31
N HIS A 107 -5.52 -0.88 7.76
CA HIS A 107 -5.69 0.11 8.83
C HIS A 107 -6.58 -0.41 9.96
N THR A 108 -5.96 -0.86 11.06
CA THR A 108 -6.64 -1.46 12.21
C THR A 108 -6.37 -0.74 13.54
N SER A 109 -5.35 0.11 13.64
CA SER A 109 -4.92 0.83 14.85
C SER A 109 -4.48 2.28 14.59
N HIS A 110 -4.38 3.12 15.64
CA HIS A 110 -3.74 4.45 15.55
C HIS A 110 -2.22 4.35 15.31
N VAL A 111 -1.60 3.22 15.67
CA VAL A 111 -0.15 3.04 15.57
C VAL A 111 0.31 2.64 14.16
N ASP A 112 -0.60 2.24 13.25
CA ASP A 112 -0.26 1.75 11.91
C ASP A 112 0.64 2.71 11.10
N PRO A 113 0.40 4.04 11.07
CA PRO A 113 1.30 4.97 10.38
C PRO A 113 2.73 4.91 10.93
N PHE A 114 2.89 4.83 12.26
CA PHE A 114 4.21 4.73 12.90
C PHE A 114 4.90 3.41 12.54
N LEU A 115 4.17 2.29 12.54
CA LEU A 115 4.71 0.98 12.15
C LEU A 115 5.31 0.99 10.74
N LYS A 116 4.63 1.63 9.78
CA LYS A 116 5.09 1.79 8.40
C LYS A 116 6.30 2.72 8.30
N ILE A 117 6.28 3.84 9.02
CA ILE A 117 7.38 4.81 9.02
C ILE A 117 8.67 4.13 9.50
N VAL A 118 8.59 3.37 10.59
CA VAL A 118 9.74 2.61 11.13
C VAL A 118 10.20 1.53 10.16
N ALA A 119 9.28 0.87 9.44
CA ALA A 119 9.63 -0.10 8.40
C ALA A 119 10.38 0.55 7.23
N ALA A 120 9.86 1.68 6.73
CA ALA A 120 10.34 2.36 5.54
C ALA A 120 11.73 2.99 5.71
N LYS A 121 12.14 3.23 6.97
CA LYS A 121 13.40 3.90 7.35
C LYS A 121 13.61 5.24 6.62
N ARG A 122 12.51 5.89 6.23
CA ARG A 122 12.48 7.17 5.52
C ARG A 122 11.20 7.93 5.89
N PRO A 123 11.14 9.24 5.62
CA PRO A 123 9.91 10.01 5.76
C PRO A 123 8.79 9.46 4.88
N VAL A 124 7.66 9.14 5.48
CA VAL A 124 6.42 8.78 4.78
C VAL A 124 5.33 9.78 5.18
N HIS A 125 4.69 10.38 4.19
CA HIS A 125 3.70 11.44 4.39
C HIS A 125 2.28 10.90 4.15
N TYR A 126 1.34 11.33 4.98
CA TYR A 126 -0.05 10.88 4.97
C TYR A 126 -0.99 12.06 4.81
N LEU A 127 -2.11 11.78 4.16
CA LEU A 127 -3.27 12.65 4.18
C LEU A 127 -3.97 12.49 5.53
N ALA A 128 -4.01 13.57 6.29
CA ALA A 128 -4.62 13.64 7.60
C ALA A 128 -5.83 14.58 7.57
N LYS A 129 -6.78 14.28 8.44
CA LYS A 129 -7.97 15.10 8.67
C LYS A 129 -7.59 16.49 9.16
N LYS A 130 -8.29 17.53 8.69
CA LYS A 130 -8.10 18.92 9.15
C LYS A 130 -8.20 19.05 10.67
N GLU A 131 -9.08 18.27 11.28
CA GLU A 131 -9.29 18.19 12.73
C GLU A 131 -8.01 17.79 13.51
N HIS A 132 -7.07 17.06 12.87
CA HIS A 132 -5.78 16.77 13.50
C HIS A 132 -4.84 17.98 13.57
N PHE A 133 -5.15 19.06 12.86
CA PHE A 133 -4.37 20.31 12.84
C PHE A 133 -4.99 21.42 13.70
N GLU A 134 -6.06 21.13 14.45
CA GLU A 134 -6.77 22.14 15.25
C GLU A 134 -6.18 22.28 16.65
N SER A 135 -5.95 21.17 17.36
CA SER A 135 -5.33 21.23 18.70
C SER A 135 -3.84 21.55 18.60
N HIS A 136 -3.31 22.36 19.52
CA HIS A 136 -1.91 22.79 19.47
C HIS A 136 -0.94 21.60 19.44
N ALA A 137 -1.14 20.61 20.33
CA ALA A 137 -0.27 19.44 20.42
C ALA A 137 -0.30 18.57 19.15
N THR A 138 -1.50 18.26 18.63
CA THR A 138 -1.61 17.45 17.41
C THR A 138 -1.13 18.21 16.18
N LYS A 139 -1.35 19.53 16.12
CA LYS A 139 -0.85 20.39 15.04
C LYS A 139 0.68 20.37 14.99
N VAL A 140 1.35 20.54 16.12
CA VAL A 140 2.82 20.47 16.20
C VAL A 140 3.32 19.09 15.72
N LEU A 141 2.66 18.00 16.13
CA LEU A 141 3.02 16.65 15.67
C LEU A 141 2.82 16.47 14.15
N MET A 142 1.69 16.91 13.61
CA MET A 142 1.38 16.78 12.19
C MET A 142 2.34 17.61 11.35
N GLN A 143 2.64 18.84 11.76
CA GLN A 143 3.57 19.73 11.06
C GLN A 143 5.02 19.24 11.16
N SER A 144 5.46 18.80 12.33
CA SER A 144 6.84 18.28 12.53
C SER A 144 7.11 17.00 11.75
N THR A 145 6.08 16.20 11.46
CA THR A 145 6.17 14.99 10.62
C THR A 145 5.71 15.22 9.18
N GLY A 146 5.42 16.47 8.79
CA GLY A 146 5.05 16.82 7.42
C GLY A 146 3.77 16.14 6.92
N GLN A 147 2.78 15.91 7.79
CA GLN A 147 1.48 15.37 7.34
C GLN A 147 0.68 16.43 6.61
N ILE A 148 -0.15 15.98 5.68
CA ILE A 148 -0.85 16.83 4.72
C ILE A 148 -2.30 16.98 5.15
N SER A 149 -2.72 18.20 5.44
CA SER A 149 -4.10 18.49 5.84
C SER A 149 -5.07 18.40 4.67
N THR A 150 -6.16 17.67 4.87
CA THR A 150 -7.26 17.52 3.89
C THR A 150 -8.59 17.84 4.54
N ALA A 151 -9.41 18.66 3.88
CA ALA A 151 -10.79 18.92 4.27
C ALA A 151 -11.68 17.93 3.52
N ARG A 152 -12.51 17.16 4.24
CA ARG A 152 -13.45 16.22 3.61
C ARG A 152 -14.45 16.93 2.68
N GLU A 153 -14.74 18.20 2.95
CA GLU A 153 -15.73 18.99 2.23
C GLU A 153 -15.30 19.33 0.79
N ASN A 154 -14.00 19.34 0.50
CA ASN A 154 -13.46 19.58 -0.85
C ASN A 154 -13.36 18.29 -1.70
N GLY A 155 -13.81 17.15 -1.17
CA GLY A 155 -13.87 15.87 -1.88
C GLY A 155 -12.56 15.07 -1.93
N SER A 156 -12.65 13.85 -2.48
CA SER A 156 -11.51 12.92 -2.62
C SER A 156 -10.45 13.38 -3.62
N ARG A 157 -10.76 14.38 -4.47
CA ARG A 157 -9.87 14.90 -5.50
C ARG A 157 -8.77 15.81 -4.93
N ASP A 158 -9.12 16.82 -4.13
CA ASP A 158 -8.15 17.73 -3.47
C ASP A 158 -7.09 16.95 -2.67
N ALA A 159 -7.54 15.89 -1.99
CA ALA A 159 -6.66 15.02 -1.22
C ALA A 159 -5.63 14.29 -2.11
N LEU A 160 -6.04 13.84 -3.31
CA LEU A 160 -5.14 13.18 -4.26
C LEU A 160 -4.22 14.20 -4.96
N GLU A 161 -4.69 15.40 -5.27
CA GLU A 161 -3.87 16.47 -5.87
C GLU A 161 -2.74 16.91 -4.92
N LYS A 162 -3.00 17.00 -3.61
CA LYS A 162 -1.92 17.22 -2.63
C LYS A 162 -0.95 16.04 -2.52
N ALA A 163 -1.41 14.81 -2.75
CA ALA A 163 -0.52 13.65 -2.80
C ALA A 163 0.36 13.66 -4.07
N VAL A 164 -0.14 14.22 -5.18
CA VAL A 164 0.64 14.48 -6.39
C VAL A 164 1.80 15.43 -6.08
N ASP A 165 1.55 16.56 -5.41
CA ASP A 165 2.61 17.52 -5.02
C ASP A 165 3.76 16.86 -4.24
N VAL A 166 3.43 15.95 -3.32
CA VAL A 166 4.43 15.24 -2.50
C VAL A 166 5.26 14.26 -3.33
N LEU A 167 4.62 13.51 -4.22
CA LEU A 167 5.31 12.54 -5.08
C LEU A 167 6.17 13.25 -6.14
N GLU A 168 5.69 14.35 -6.71
CA GLU A 168 6.47 15.22 -7.63
C GLU A 168 7.69 15.81 -6.93
N SER A 169 7.58 16.13 -5.65
CA SER A 169 8.71 16.59 -4.82
C SER A 169 9.68 15.47 -4.41
N GLY A 170 9.55 14.27 -4.97
CA GLY A 170 10.42 13.12 -4.70
C GLY A 170 10.23 12.48 -3.32
N CYS A 171 9.13 12.80 -2.62
CA CYS A 171 8.84 12.27 -1.30
C CYS A 171 7.92 11.04 -1.36
N SER A 172 7.98 10.17 -0.34
CA SER A 172 7.13 8.97 -0.27
C SER A 172 5.77 9.24 0.37
N MET A 173 4.74 8.58 -0.16
CA MET A 173 3.37 8.67 0.36
C MET A 173 2.96 7.39 1.09
N GLY A 174 2.21 7.56 2.15
CA GLY A 174 1.54 6.49 2.88
C GLY A 174 0.04 6.54 2.64
N ILE A 175 -0.53 5.43 2.15
CA ILE A 175 -1.96 5.32 1.89
C ILE A 175 -2.52 4.11 2.63
N PHE A 176 -3.72 4.28 3.20
CA PHE A 176 -4.55 3.18 3.66
C PHE A 176 -5.70 3.05 2.66
N PRO A 177 -5.69 2.06 1.76
CA PRO A 177 -6.67 1.98 0.67
C PRO A 177 -8.11 1.88 1.18
N GLU A 178 -8.33 1.33 2.37
CA GLU A 178 -9.64 1.30 3.04
C GLU A 178 -10.21 2.72 3.30
N GLY A 179 -9.36 3.74 3.38
CA GLY A 179 -9.71 5.15 3.59
C GLY A 179 -10.13 5.52 5.01
N THR A 180 -10.42 4.53 5.86
CA THR A 180 -10.68 4.72 7.30
C THR A 180 -10.26 3.47 8.06
N ARG A 181 -9.79 3.67 9.29
CA ARG A 181 -9.48 2.55 10.18
C ARG A 181 -10.71 1.68 10.45
N SER A 182 -10.51 0.37 10.42
CA SER A 182 -11.54 -0.61 10.74
C SER A 182 -12.05 -0.43 12.17
N ARG A 183 -13.37 -0.32 12.30
CA ARG A 183 -14.11 -0.27 13.58
C ARG A 183 -14.87 -1.57 13.89
N LYS A 184 -14.75 -2.58 13.02
CA LYS A 184 -15.39 -3.88 13.21
C LYS A 184 -14.92 -4.51 14.52
N THR A 185 -15.84 -5.15 15.24
CA THR A 185 -15.56 -5.85 16.50
C THR A 185 -15.01 -7.26 16.29
N HIS A 186 -15.28 -7.87 15.12
CA HIS A 186 -14.85 -9.23 14.75
C HIS A 186 -14.20 -9.24 13.36
N ALA A 187 -13.32 -10.22 13.13
CA ALA A 187 -12.61 -10.40 11.87
C ALA A 187 -13.57 -10.85 10.74
N PRO A 188 -13.24 -10.60 9.45
CA PRO A 188 -12.04 -9.92 8.97
C PRO A 188 -12.10 -8.39 9.18
N PHE A 189 -10.98 -7.82 9.61
CA PHE A 189 -10.89 -6.38 9.90
C PHE A 189 -10.58 -5.56 8.65
N LEU A 190 -9.85 -6.14 7.69
CA LEU A 190 -9.58 -5.60 6.36
C LEU A 190 -10.90 -5.26 5.65
N GLN A 191 -10.97 -4.05 5.13
CA GLN A 191 -12.13 -3.52 4.40
C GLN A 191 -11.84 -3.44 2.91
N THR A 192 -12.91 -3.23 2.12
CA THR A 192 -12.81 -2.95 0.69
C THR A 192 -12.00 -1.68 0.43
N GLY A 193 -11.08 -1.75 -0.54
CA GLY A 193 -10.24 -0.63 -0.91
C GLY A 193 -10.95 0.41 -1.77
N LYS A 194 -10.60 1.68 -1.59
CA LYS A 194 -10.93 2.80 -2.48
C LYS A 194 -9.86 2.95 -3.56
N THR A 195 -10.22 3.49 -4.71
CA THR A 195 -9.34 3.61 -5.89
C THR A 195 -8.24 4.68 -5.78
N GLY A 196 -8.16 5.43 -4.68
CA GLY A 196 -7.21 6.55 -4.55
C GLY A 196 -5.75 6.15 -4.74
N ALA A 197 -5.33 5.01 -4.18
CA ALA A 197 -3.98 4.48 -4.38
C ALA A 197 -3.71 4.11 -5.85
N ALA A 198 -4.69 3.46 -6.50
CA ALA A 198 -4.58 3.08 -7.90
C ALA A 198 -4.53 4.29 -8.85
N ARG A 199 -5.31 5.34 -8.57
CA ARG A 199 -5.26 6.59 -9.34
C ARG A 199 -3.91 7.29 -9.22
N LEU A 200 -3.33 7.34 -8.02
CA LEU A 200 -1.98 7.88 -7.84
C LEU A 200 -0.92 7.03 -8.54
N ALA A 201 -1.04 5.71 -8.47
CA ALA A 201 -0.13 4.81 -9.18
C ALA A 201 -0.22 5.00 -10.70
N ALA A 202 -1.42 5.16 -11.25
CA ALA A 202 -1.61 5.48 -12.67
C ALA A 202 -1.07 6.87 -13.04
N LYS A 203 -1.20 7.86 -12.14
CA LYS A 203 -0.59 9.18 -12.34
C LYS A 203 0.94 9.10 -12.39
N PHE A 204 1.54 8.24 -11.57
CA PHE A 204 2.97 8.01 -11.51
C PHE A 204 3.32 6.56 -11.83
N PRO A 205 3.24 6.16 -13.10
CA PRO A 205 3.24 4.75 -13.47
C PRO A 205 4.53 4.00 -13.13
N LYS A 206 5.62 4.74 -12.93
CA LYS A 206 6.96 4.23 -12.57
C LYS A 206 7.24 4.28 -11.05
N ILE A 207 6.39 4.90 -10.24
CA ILE A 207 6.57 4.92 -8.78
C ILE A 207 6.09 3.58 -8.20
N PRO A 208 6.92 2.87 -7.42
CA PRO A 208 6.56 1.59 -6.84
C PRO A 208 5.48 1.73 -5.77
N ILE A 209 4.48 0.83 -5.83
CA ILE A 209 3.53 0.57 -4.76
C ILE A 209 4.12 -0.53 -3.88
N VAL A 210 4.28 -0.25 -2.60
CA VAL A 210 4.85 -1.18 -1.62
C VAL A 210 3.74 -1.64 -0.66
N PRO A 211 3.26 -2.89 -0.78
CA PRO A 211 2.25 -3.42 0.12
C PRO A 211 2.87 -3.79 1.48
N ILE A 212 2.24 -3.33 2.57
CA ILE A 212 2.62 -3.63 3.94
C ILE A 212 1.41 -4.17 4.70
N SER A 213 1.47 -5.43 5.11
CA SER A 213 0.45 -6.05 5.96
C SER A 213 0.84 -5.97 7.42
N ILE A 214 -0.08 -5.53 8.25
CA ILE A 214 0.09 -5.31 9.68
C ILE A 214 -0.90 -6.20 10.42
N ASN A 215 -0.37 -7.09 11.26
CA ASN A 215 -1.15 -7.96 12.14
C ASN A 215 -0.76 -7.75 13.61
N GLY A 216 -1.72 -7.81 14.53
CA GLY A 216 -1.50 -7.63 15.98
C GLY A 216 -1.48 -6.18 16.47
N ALA A 217 -1.41 -5.17 15.58
CA ALA A 217 -1.39 -3.75 15.98
C ALA A 217 -2.64 -3.32 16.78
N ARG A 218 -3.80 -3.93 16.50
CA ARG A 218 -5.04 -3.72 17.24
C ARG A 218 -4.98 -4.23 18.69
N ASP A 219 -4.23 -5.29 18.95
CA ASP A 219 -4.06 -5.82 20.31
C ASP A 219 -3.13 -4.96 21.14
N PHE A 220 -2.13 -4.34 20.50
CA PHE A 220 -1.26 -3.34 21.09
C PHE A 220 -2.01 -2.04 21.42
N MET A 221 -2.80 -1.52 20.47
CA MET A 221 -3.62 -0.32 20.68
C MET A 221 -4.93 -0.46 19.91
N LYS A 222 -6.04 -0.54 20.65
CA LYS A 222 -7.37 -0.72 20.05
C LYS A 222 -7.83 0.54 19.32
N PRO A 223 -8.61 0.40 18.23
CA PRO A 223 -9.18 1.56 17.55
C PRO A 223 -10.06 2.38 18.50
N GLY A 224 -9.79 3.68 18.61
CA GLY A 224 -10.54 4.62 19.45
C GLY A 224 -10.06 4.68 20.90
N SER A 225 -9.05 3.88 21.27
CA SER A 225 -8.40 3.96 22.57
C SER A 225 -6.99 4.57 22.42
N LEU A 226 -6.57 5.33 23.42
CA LEU A 226 -5.18 5.78 23.59
C LEU A 226 -4.38 4.84 24.51
N MET A 227 -5.01 3.80 25.05
CA MET A 227 -4.37 2.84 25.95
C MET A 227 -3.45 1.92 25.16
N ILE A 228 -2.17 1.96 25.50
CA ILE A 228 -1.13 1.09 24.97
C ILE A 228 -1.05 -0.18 25.81
N LYS A 229 -0.94 -1.34 25.17
CA LYS A 229 -0.63 -2.62 25.79
C LYS A 229 0.77 -3.07 25.32
N PRO A 230 1.83 -2.72 26.06
CA PRO A 230 3.20 -3.04 25.68
C PRO A 230 3.40 -4.54 25.44
N TRP A 231 4.42 -4.90 24.66
CA TRP A 231 4.85 -6.27 24.39
C TRP A 231 3.84 -7.18 23.67
N LYS A 232 2.67 -6.65 23.28
CA LYS A 232 1.80 -7.35 22.34
C LYS A 232 2.53 -7.52 21.01
N ARG A 233 2.44 -8.74 20.47
CA ARG A 233 3.11 -9.13 19.23
C ARG A 233 2.51 -8.34 18.06
N ILE A 234 3.37 -7.76 17.24
CA ILE A 234 2.99 -7.10 16.00
C ILE A 234 3.87 -7.67 14.89
N ASP A 235 3.26 -8.30 13.89
CA ASP A 235 3.96 -8.77 12.70
C ASP A 235 3.68 -7.79 11.55
N VAL A 236 4.75 -7.30 10.92
CA VAL A 236 4.71 -6.38 9.78
C VAL A 236 5.38 -7.05 8.59
N TYR A 237 4.59 -7.41 7.58
CA TYR A 237 5.05 -8.06 6.36
C TYR A 237 5.10 -7.07 5.21
N ILE A 238 6.29 -6.86 4.65
CA ILE A 238 6.49 -6.07 3.44
C ILE A 238 6.48 -7.02 2.25
N GLY A 239 5.54 -6.80 1.33
CA GLY A 239 5.43 -7.56 0.09
C GLY A 239 6.32 -7.01 -1.01
N ASP A 240 6.37 -7.72 -2.14
CA ASP A 240 7.11 -7.26 -3.32
C ASP A 240 6.47 -5.99 -3.87
N SER A 241 7.30 -4.99 -4.18
CA SER A 241 6.82 -3.76 -4.80
C SER A 241 6.43 -4.00 -6.24
N VAL A 242 5.39 -3.31 -6.69
CA VAL A 242 4.93 -3.33 -8.08
C VAL A 242 4.65 -1.91 -8.54
N THR A 243 5.13 -1.53 -9.72
CA THR A 243 4.76 -0.26 -10.36
C THR A 243 3.45 -0.43 -11.15
N PHE A 244 2.74 0.66 -11.41
CA PHE A 244 1.53 0.56 -12.23
C PHE A 244 1.85 0.13 -13.66
N SER A 245 2.98 0.56 -14.22
CA SER A 245 3.47 0.14 -15.54
C SER A 245 3.70 -1.37 -15.64
N GLU A 246 4.43 -1.94 -14.66
CA GLU A 246 4.66 -3.39 -14.60
C GLU A 246 3.33 -4.14 -14.45
N TRP A 247 2.45 -3.65 -13.58
CA TRP A 247 1.16 -4.28 -13.36
C TRP A 247 0.26 -4.22 -14.59
N LEU A 248 0.19 -3.07 -15.26
CA LEU A 248 -0.72 -2.84 -16.38
C LEU A 248 -0.38 -3.73 -17.58
N SER A 249 0.91 -3.99 -17.82
CA SER A 249 1.41 -4.89 -18.88
C SER A 249 1.45 -6.38 -18.49
N ASP A 250 1.34 -6.70 -17.20
CA ASP A 250 1.39 -8.10 -16.72
C ASP A 250 0.11 -8.87 -17.11
N THR A 251 0.27 -10.10 -17.59
CA THR A 251 -0.83 -10.98 -18.00
C THR A 251 -1.76 -11.36 -16.83
N GLU A 252 -1.23 -11.43 -15.61
CA GLU A 252 -1.99 -11.66 -14.37
C GLU A 252 -2.41 -10.32 -13.70
N GLY A 253 -1.96 -9.19 -14.27
CA GLY A 253 -2.28 -7.84 -13.83
C GLY A 253 -3.34 -7.19 -14.73
N GLY A 254 -2.98 -6.10 -15.39
CA GLY A 254 -3.84 -5.38 -16.33
C GLY A 254 -4.06 -6.15 -17.63
N ASN A 255 -2.99 -6.77 -18.16
CA ASN A 255 -2.90 -7.40 -19.47
C ASN A 255 -3.24 -6.43 -20.62
N TYR A 256 -2.62 -5.25 -20.61
CA TYR A 256 -2.76 -4.25 -21.67
C TYR A 256 -1.46 -4.11 -22.47
N SER A 257 -1.61 -4.02 -23.78
CA SER A 257 -0.61 -3.62 -24.76
C SER A 257 -0.67 -2.13 -25.09
N ASP A 258 0.34 -1.61 -25.78
CA ASP A 258 0.36 -0.21 -26.23
C ASP A 258 -0.86 0.12 -27.12
N GLN A 259 -1.23 -0.81 -28.00
CA GLN A 259 -2.38 -0.63 -28.89
C GLN A 259 -3.70 -0.53 -28.11
N GLU A 260 -3.89 -1.36 -27.09
CA GLU A 260 -5.11 -1.31 -26.26
C GLU A 260 -5.18 -0.03 -25.43
N VAL A 261 -4.05 0.47 -24.94
CA VAL A 261 -3.99 1.78 -24.28
C VAL A 261 -4.39 2.89 -25.24
N GLU A 262 -3.85 2.92 -26.46
CA GLU A 262 -4.24 3.92 -27.47
C GLU A 262 -5.73 3.84 -27.81
N VAL A 263 -6.27 2.63 -27.94
CA VAL A 263 -7.71 2.42 -28.15
C VAL A 263 -8.53 3.03 -27.01
N ILE A 264 -8.20 2.74 -25.74
CA ILE A 264 -8.92 3.30 -24.59
C ILE A 264 -8.92 4.83 -24.62
N ILE A 265 -7.77 5.43 -24.90
CA ILE A 265 -7.59 6.88 -24.89
C ILE A 265 -8.33 7.55 -26.06
N SER A 266 -8.51 6.83 -27.17
CA SER A 266 -9.28 7.30 -28.34
C SER A 266 -10.79 7.22 -28.20
N LYS A 267 -11.31 6.53 -27.16
CA LYS A 267 -12.76 6.43 -26.89
C LYS A 267 -13.35 7.78 -26.49
N ASP A 268 -14.67 7.89 -26.54
CA ASP A 268 -15.36 9.07 -26.00
C ASP A 268 -15.13 9.19 -24.48
N GLU A 269 -15.34 10.40 -23.96
CA GLU A 269 -15.05 10.73 -22.56
C GLU A 269 -15.78 9.84 -21.54
N ASN A 270 -16.99 9.37 -21.83
CA ASN A 270 -17.75 8.54 -20.89
C ASN A 270 -17.23 7.10 -20.90
N GLU A 271 -17.03 6.51 -22.07
CA GLU A 271 -16.47 5.16 -22.20
C GLU A 271 -15.05 5.09 -21.63
N LYS A 272 -14.19 6.03 -22.02
CA LYS A 272 -12.82 6.16 -21.50
C LYS A 272 -12.79 6.24 -19.98
N ARG A 273 -13.66 7.08 -19.39
CA ARG A 273 -13.77 7.20 -17.93
C ARG A 273 -14.21 5.90 -17.27
N GLU A 274 -15.09 5.13 -17.90
CA GLU A 274 -15.56 3.87 -17.34
C GLU A 274 -14.48 2.78 -17.40
N GLU A 275 -13.76 2.67 -18.52
CA GLU A 275 -12.59 1.79 -18.66
C GLU A 275 -11.54 2.09 -17.57
N MET A 276 -11.18 3.36 -17.42
CA MET A 276 -10.20 3.77 -16.39
C MET A 276 -10.68 3.43 -14.98
N LYS A 277 -11.98 3.57 -14.67
CA LYS A 277 -12.52 3.12 -13.37
C LYS A 277 -12.34 1.63 -13.15
N GLN A 278 -12.60 0.81 -14.18
CA GLN A 278 -12.44 -0.64 -14.09
C GLN A 278 -10.98 -1.02 -13.86
N ILE A 279 -10.04 -0.39 -14.57
CA ILE A 279 -8.60 -0.56 -14.39
C ILE A 279 -8.20 -0.23 -12.95
N TYR A 280 -8.60 0.96 -12.44
CA TYR A 280 -8.30 1.35 -11.06
C TYR A 280 -8.89 0.39 -10.03
N ARG A 281 -10.10 -0.13 -10.31
CA ARG A 281 -10.78 -1.08 -9.44
C ARG A 281 -10.03 -2.40 -9.38
N LYS A 282 -9.69 -2.99 -10.53
CA LYS A 282 -8.91 -4.23 -10.64
C LYS A 282 -7.59 -4.13 -9.88
N PHE A 283 -6.84 -3.04 -10.09
CA PHE A 283 -5.58 -2.84 -9.37
C PHE A 283 -5.77 -2.69 -7.86
N THR A 284 -6.80 -1.95 -7.43
CA THR A 284 -7.13 -1.77 -6.01
C THR A 284 -7.47 -3.10 -5.34
N ASP A 285 -8.27 -3.93 -6.01
CA ASP A 285 -8.71 -5.21 -5.45
C ASP A 285 -7.53 -6.18 -5.34
N GLN A 286 -6.59 -6.17 -6.30
CA GLN A 286 -5.35 -6.94 -6.20
C GLN A 286 -4.41 -6.42 -5.10
N ILE A 287 -4.35 -5.11 -4.84
CA ILE A 287 -3.64 -4.57 -3.68
C ILE A 287 -4.25 -5.12 -2.38
N ILE A 288 -5.58 -5.06 -2.23
CA ILE A 288 -6.26 -5.57 -1.02
C ILE A 288 -6.03 -7.07 -0.86
N GLU A 289 -6.11 -7.83 -1.95
CA GLU A 289 -5.85 -9.27 -1.94
C GLU A 289 -4.41 -9.60 -1.56
N THR A 290 -3.45 -8.82 -2.07
CA THR A 290 -2.03 -8.94 -1.67
C THR A 290 -1.85 -8.70 -0.18
N LEU A 291 -2.53 -7.69 0.38
CA LEU A 291 -2.48 -7.42 1.82
C LEU A 291 -3.06 -8.58 2.62
N ARG A 292 -4.19 -9.14 2.18
CA ARG A 292 -4.84 -10.31 2.79
C ARG A 292 -3.93 -11.54 2.78
N LEU A 293 -3.32 -11.86 1.64
CA LEU A 293 -2.40 -12.99 1.48
C LEU A 293 -1.15 -12.84 2.36
N ASN A 294 -0.68 -11.61 2.55
CA ASN A 294 0.42 -11.27 3.46
C ASN A 294 0.00 -11.20 4.94
N GLY A 295 -1.23 -11.60 5.29
CA GLY A 295 -1.66 -11.78 6.67
C GLY A 295 -2.33 -10.56 7.31
N ALA A 296 -2.82 -9.60 6.52
CA ALA A 296 -3.70 -8.55 7.04
C ALA A 296 -5.00 -9.19 7.59
N PRO A 297 -5.40 -8.87 8.83
CA PRO A 297 -6.49 -9.53 9.55
C PRO A 297 -7.88 -9.03 9.17
#